data_AF-A0A3E1E1H2-F1
#
_entry.id   AF-A0A3E1E1H2-F1
#
_cell.length_a   1.000
_cell.length_b   1.000
_cell.length_c   1.000
_cell.angle_alpha   90.00
_cell.angle_beta   90.00
_cell.angle_gamma   90.00
#
_symmetry.space_group_name_H-M   'P 1'
#
loop_
_entity.id
_entity.type
_entity.pdbx_description
1 polymer ?
#
loop_
_entity_poly.entity_id
_entity_poly.type
_entity_poly.pdbx_seq_one_letter_code
_entity_poly.pdbx_strand_id
1 'polypeptide(L)'
;TWSNVLVPWGFWVSPKDEIWICGSSPMPWLSDPKYPGAPLGCPPKDQLFMKFNTDGKVLEHWTLPKGADGQEKPGEVNWLHTIAIDAAGNVYAGDIIGKRIQKFVRRQA
;
A
#
# COMPACT_ATOMS: atom_id res chain seq x y z
N THR A 1 -17.72 -9.52 -14.73
CA THR A 1 -17.11 -9.51 -13.39
C THR A 1 -15.67 -9.05 -13.53
N TRP A 2 -15.18 -8.20 -12.65
CA TRP A 2 -13.79 -7.74 -12.69
C TRP A 2 -12.93 -8.71 -11.86
N SER A 3 -11.83 -9.21 -12.44
CA SER A 3 -10.85 -10.10 -11.78
C SER A 3 -9.51 -9.38 -11.65
N ASN A 4 -8.68 -9.76 -10.67
CA ASN A 4 -7.37 -9.16 -10.39
C ASN A 4 -7.44 -7.68 -9.98
N VAL A 5 -8.47 -7.33 -9.22
CA VAL A 5 -8.67 -5.99 -8.66
C VAL A 5 -7.84 -5.85 -7.39
N LEU A 6 -7.37 -4.65 -7.10
CA LEU A 6 -6.82 -4.25 -5.81
C LEU A 6 -7.67 -3.11 -5.24
N VAL A 7 -7.57 -2.83 -3.95
CA VAL A 7 -8.17 -1.61 -3.37
C VAL A 7 -7.07 -0.55 -3.29
N PRO A 8 -6.97 0.38 -4.28
CA PRO A 8 -5.93 1.39 -4.29
C PRO A 8 -6.22 2.48 -3.26
N TRP A 9 -5.19 2.91 -2.54
CA TRP A 9 -5.23 4.12 -1.72
C TRP A 9 -4.40 5.25 -2.33
N GLY A 10 -3.26 4.92 -2.94
CA GLY A 10 -2.39 5.88 -3.62
C GLY A 10 -1.65 5.24 -4.79
N PHE A 11 -1.33 6.05 -5.80
CA PHE A 11 -0.52 5.62 -6.93
C PHE A 11 0.54 6.65 -7.30
N TRP A 12 1.57 6.20 -7.99
CA TRP A 12 2.64 7.02 -8.53
C TRP A 12 3.08 6.45 -9.88
N VAL A 13 3.29 7.32 -10.86
CA VAL A 13 3.76 6.93 -12.19
C VAL A 13 5.22 7.32 -12.35
N SER A 14 6.05 6.36 -12.74
CA SER A 14 7.49 6.58 -12.91
C SER A 14 7.81 7.26 -14.24
N PRO A 15 9.00 7.90 -14.37
CA PRO A 15 9.49 8.38 -15.66
C PRO A 15 9.72 7.28 -16.71
N LYS A 16 9.58 6.01 -16.35
CA LYS A 16 9.70 4.84 -17.24
C LYS A 16 8.34 4.18 -17.52
N ASP A 17 7.24 4.90 -17.27
CA ASP A 17 5.87 4.42 -17.46
C ASP A 17 5.53 3.16 -16.62
N GLU A 18 6.10 3.06 -15.41
CA GLU A 18 5.67 2.06 -14.43
C GLU A 18 4.65 2.68 -13.48
N ILE A 19 3.51 2.02 -13.29
CA ILE A 19 2.48 2.46 -12.35
C ILE A 19 2.68 1.72 -11.04
N TRP A 20 3.06 2.45 -10.00
CA TRP A 20 3.20 1.93 -8.64
C TRP A 20 1.97 2.27 -7.83
N ILE A 21 1.48 1.33 -7.05
CA ILE A 21 0.25 1.47 -6.27
C ILE A 21 0.50 0.95 -4.85
N CYS A 22 -0.02 1.67 -3.87
CA CYS A 22 -0.22 1.15 -2.52
C CYS A 22 -1.70 0.91 -2.26
N GLY A 23 -1.98 -0.15 -1.52
CA GLY A 23 -3.35 -0.63 -1.37
C GLY A 23 -3.47 -1.81 -0.42
N SER A 24 -4.60 -2.49 -0.55
CA SER A 24 -4.84 -3.82 0.01
C SER A 24 -5.31 -4.79 -1.07
N SER A 25 -5.27 -6.07 -0.76
CA SER A 25 -6.02 -7.07 -1.50
C SER A 25 -7.53 -6.77 -1.41
N PRO A 26 -8.35 -7.29 -2.35
CA PRO A 26 -9.80 -7.18 -2.26
C PRO A 26 -10.31 -7.64 -0.91
N MET A 27 -11.18 -6.82 -0.32
CA MET A 27 -11.78 -7.09 0.97
C MET A 27 -13.24 -6.67 0.97
N PRO A 28 -14.07 -7.32 1.82
CA PRO A 28 -15.45 -6.90 2.00
C PRO A 28 -15.57 -5.46 2.52
N TRP A 29 -16.55 -4.74 2.02
CA TRP A 29 -16.90 -3.39 2.48
C TRP A 29 -17.72 -3.50 3.77
N LEU A 30 -17.02 -3.54 4.91
CA LEU A 30 -17.62 -3.69 6.24
C LEU A 30 -17.38 -2.45 7.09
N SER A 31 -18.27 -2.23 8.05
CA SER A 31 -18.07 -1.29 9.14
C SER A 31 -17.46 -2.02 10.34
N ASP A 32 -16.41 -1.47 10.92
CA ASP A 32 -15.78 -2.00 12.13
C ASP A 32 -16.19 -1.12 13.34
N PRO A 33 -16.85 -1.67 14.38
CA PRO A 33 -17.20 -0.93 15.58
C PRO A 33 -16.00 -0.30 16.30
N LYS A 34 -14.78 -0.83 16.11
CA LYS A 34 -13.54 -0.26 16.63
C LYS A 34 -13.18 1.07 15.94
N TYR A 35 -13.62 1.27 14.70
CA TYR A 35 -13.34 2.46 13.90
C TYR A 35 -14.64 3.14 13.44
N PRO A 36 -15.42 3.72 14.37
CA PRO A 36 -16.67 4.36 14.04
C PRO A 36 -16.45 5.54 13.08
N GLY A 37 -17.20 5.58 11.98
CA GLY A 37 -17.10 6.62 10.96
C GLY A 37 -15.92 6.46 9.98
N ALA A 38 -15.12 5.40 10.09
CA ALA A 38 -14.14 5.09 9.07
C ALA A 38 -14.83 4.71 7.74
N PRO A 39 -14.21 5.01 6.58
CA PRO A 39 -14.72 4.55 5.29
C PRO A 39 -14.90 3.04 5.27
N LEU A 40 -15.88 2.57 4.50
CA LEU A 40 -16.05 1.14 4.29
C LEU A 40 -14.77 0.54 3.72
N GLY A 41 -14.39 -0.65 4.20
CA GLY A 41 -13.11 -1.26 3.83
C GLY A 41 -11.93 -0.79 4.68
N CYS A 42 -12.19 -0.02 5.75
CA CYS A 42 -11.24 0.23 6.84
C CYS A 42 -11.63 -0.57 8.09
N PRO A 43 -10.66 -1.12 8.85
CA PRO A 43 -9.23 -1.13 8.56
C PRO A 43 -8.91 -2.04 7.35
N PRO A 44 -7.91 -1.71 6.54
CA PRO A 44 -7.46 -2.59 5.47
C PRO A 44 -7.01 -3.95 6.02
N LYS A 45 -7.43 -5.03 5.34
CA LYS A 45 -7.12 -6.42 5.70
C LYS A 45 -5.62 -6.70 5.68
N ASP A 46 -4.94 -6.21 4.66
CA ASP A 46 -3.51 -6.28 4.45
C ASP A 46 -3.01 -4.98 3.81
N GLN A 47 -1.70 -4.89 3.62
CA GLN A 47 -1.03 -3.70 3.11
C GLN A 47 -0.07 -4.16 2.03
N LEU A 48 -0.15 -3.59 0.83
CA LEU A 48 0.68 -4.02 -0.27
C LEU A 48 1.20 -2.88 -1.12
N PHE A 49 2.32 -3.16 -1.78
CA PHE A 49 2.80 -2.44 -2.94
C PHE A 49 2.57 -3.32 -4.16
N MET A 50 2.14 -2.72 -5.27
CA MET A 50 2.10 -3.37 -6.57
C MET A 50 2.70 -2.45 -7.62
N LYS A 51 3.36 -3.06 -8.61
CA LYS A 51 3.88 -2.39 -9.78
C LYS A 51 3.24 -2.96 -11.03
N PHE A 52 2.78 -2.09 -11.92
CA PHE A 52 2.17 -2.43 -13.19
C PHE A 52 2.94 -1.78 -14.34
N ASN A 53 2.85 -2.38 -15.52
CA ASN A 53 3.08 -1.64 -16.76
C ASN A 53 1.80 -0.88 -17.15
N THR A 54 1.90 -0.04 -18.17
CA THR A 54 0.78 0.75 -18.70
C THR A 54 -0.33 -0.09 -19.36
N ASP A 55 -0.06 -1.35 -19.71
CA ASP A 55 -1.08 -2.30 -20.19
C ASP A 55 -1.92 -2.91 -19.06
N GLY A 56 -1.62 -2.58 -17.79
CA GLY A 56 -2.30 -3.11 -16.61
C GLY A 56 -1.81 -4.49 -16.17
N LYS A 57 -0.69 -4.98 -16.71
CA LYS A 57 -0.07 -6.23 -16.26
C LYS A 57 0.72 -5.98 -14.97
N VAL A 58 0.49 -6.82 -13.96
CA VAL A 58 1.30 -6.85 -12.73
C VAL A 58 2.73 -7.28 -13.08
N LEU A 59 3.69 -6.44 -12.71
CA LEU A 59 5.12 -6.70 -12.84
C LEU A 59 5.68 -7.25 -11.53
N GLU A 60 5.33 -6.64 -10.39
CA GLU A 60 5.83 -6.99 -9.07
C GLU A 60 4.76 -6.71 -8.00
N HIS A 61 4.79 -7.45 -6.88
CA HIS A 61 3.97 -7.16 -5.71
C HIS A 61 4.70 -7.52 -4.42
N TRP A 62 4.38 -6.80 -3.35
CA TRP A 62 4.92 -7.04 -2.01
C TRP A 62 3.84 -6.81 -0.95
N THR A 63 3.73 -7.71 0.01
CA THR A 63 2.91 -7.52 1.20
C THR A 63 3.77 -6.98 2.34
N LEU A 64 3.28 -5.95 3.03
CA LEU A 64 3.93 -5.39 4.20
C LEU A 64 3.29 -5.90 5.49
N PRO A 65 4.08 -6.12 6.55
CA PRO A 65 3.54 -6.38 7.88
C PRO A 65 2.62 -5.23 8.32
N LYS A 66 1.40 -5.57 8.76
CA LYS A 66 0.45 -4.60 9.33
C LYS A 66 0.73 -4.43 10.82
N GLY A 67 1.03 -3.21 11.24
CA GLY A 67 1.19 -2.86 12.66
C GLY A 67 -0.14 -2.87 13.43
N ALA A 68 -0.04 -3.04 14.74
CA ALA A 68 -1.16 -2.80 15.66
C ALA A 68 -1.16 -1.33 16.10
N ASP A 69 -2.35 -0.74 16.24
CA ASP A 69 -2.50 0.68 16.53
C ASP A 69 -1.73 1.09 17.79
N GLY A 70 -0.81 2.05 17.63
CA GLY A 70 0.03 2.57 18.72
C GLY A 70 1.17 1.64 19.14
N GLN A 71 1.40 0.55 18.42
CA GLN A 71 2.45 -0.44 18.68
C GLN A 71 3.30 -0.73 17.43
N GLU A 72 3.25 0.15 16.44
CA GLU A 72 3.90 -0.05 15.17
C GLU A 72 5.43 -0.03 15.28
N LYS A 73 6.10 -0.94 14.57
CA LYS A 73 7.57 -1.03 14.52
C LYS A 73 8.13 -0.58 13.17
N PRO A 74 9.42 -0.17 13.10
CA PRO A 74 10.08 0.06 11.82
C PRO A 74 9.94 -1.15 10.89
N GLY A 75 9.51 -0.91 9.65
CA GLY A 75 9.24 -1.95 8.64
C GLY A 75 7.79 -2.45 8.61
N GLU A 76 7.00 -2.22 9.66
CA GLU A 76 5.54 -2.38 9.62
C GLU A 76 4.88 -1.12 9.07
N VAL A 77 3.66 -1.23 8.56
CA VAL A 77 2.82 -0.08 8.16
C VAL A 77 1.42 -0.21 8.75
N ASN A 78 0.74 0.92 8.98
CA ASN A 78 -0.63 0.90 9.49
C ASN A 78 -1.54 1.92 8.77
N TRP A 79 -2.38 1.39 7.88
CA TRP A 79 -3.24 2.12 6.95
C TRP A 79 -2.40 2.91 5.93
N LEU A 80 -1.72 2.18 5.05
CA LEU A 80 -0.88 2.73 3.99
C LEU A 80 -1.72 3.53 2.97
N HIS A 81 -1.35 4.78 2.70
CA HIS A 81 -2.13 5.66 1.81
C HIS A 81 -1.31 6.40 0.76
N THR A 82 0.02 6.44 0.90
CA THR A 82 0.86 7.13 -0.08
C THR A 82 2.05 6.27 -0.47
N ILE A 83 2.49 6.46 -1.72
CA ILE A 83 3.65 5.80 -2.29
C ILE A 83 4.38 6.76 -3.23
N ALA A 84 5.71 6.76 -3.18
CA ALA A 84 6.58 7.43 -4.15
C ALA A 84 7.87 6.62 -4.30
N ILE A 85 8.50 6.68 -5.47
CA ILE A 85 9.70 5.90 -5.76
C ILE A 85 10.80 6.84 -6.23
N ASP A 86 12.00 6.70 -5.66
CA ASP A 86 13.17 7.49 -6.09
C ASP A 86 13.88 6.89 -7.31
N ALA A 87 14.84 7.61 -7.88
CA ALA A 87 15.59 7.17 -9.05
C ALA A 87 16.42 5.89 -8.82
N ALA A 88 16.71 5.54 -7.55
CA ALA A 88 17.39 4.30 -7.17
C ALA A 88 16.41 3.13 -6.96
N GLY A 89 15.10 3.36 -7.12
CA GLY A 89 14.07 2.35 -6.95
C GLY A 89 13.71 2.07 -5.49
N ASN A 90 14.06 2.95 -4.56
CA ASN A 90 13.61 2.86 -3.17
C ASN A 90 12.17 3.35 -3.06
N VAL A 91 11.40 2.73 -2.17
CA VAL A 91 9.99 3.05 -1.97
C VAL A 91 9.84 3.94 -0.74
N TYR A 92 9.13 5.05 -0.89
CA TYR A 92 8.70 5.92 0.18
C TYR A 92 7.22 5.69 0.41
N ALA A 93 6.84 5.33 1.63
CA ALA A 93 5.49 4.94 1.97
C ALA A 93 5.02 5.67 3.22
N GLY A 94 3.85 6.29 3.14
CA GLY A 94 3.20 6.98 4.25
C GLY A 94 1.95 6.25 4.71
N ASP A 95 1.83 6.09 6.02
CA ASP A 95 0.71 5.39 6.66
C ASP A 95 0.02 6.31 7.68
N ILE A 96 -1.31 6.22 7.78
CA ILE A 96 -2.12 7.22 8.48
C ILE A 96 -2.29 6.94 9.98
N ILE A 97 -2.29 5.67 10.40
CA ILE A 97 -2.39 5.33 11.83
C ILE A 97 -1.02 5.37 12.51
N GLY A 98 0.02 4.87 11.84
CA GLY A 98 1.39 4.96 12.34
C GLY A 98 2.01 6.36 12.16
N LYS A 99 1.30 7.28 11.47
CA LYS A 99 1.58 8.74 11.39
C LYS A 99 3.02 9.05 10.97
N ARG A 100 3.55 8.28 10.03
CA ARG A 100 4.94 8.37 9.59
C ARG A 100 5.09 8.13 8.10
N ILE A 101 6.25 8.53 7.60
CA ILE A 101 6.77 8.10 6.31
C ILE A 101 7.96 7.20 6.56
N GLN A 102 8.07 6.12 5.79
CA GLN A 102 9.19 5.20 5.81
C GLN A 102 9.83 5.08 4.43
N LYS A 103 11.15 4.99 4.40
CA LYS A 103 11.93 4.66 3.19
C LYS A 103 12.33 3.19 3.25
N PHE A 104 11.86 2.41 2.28
CA PHE A 104 12.22 1.01 2.06
C PHE A 104 13.32 0.96 1.00
N VAL A 105 14.52 0.53 1.43
CA VAL A 105 15.68 0.42 0.54
C VAL A 105 15.61 -0.88 -0.24
N ARG A 106 15.61 -0.79 -1.56
CA ARG A 106 15.62 -1.97 -2.42
C ARG A 106 17.02 -2.56 -2.42
N ARG A 107 17.18 -3.76 -1.84
CA ARG A 107 18.41 -4.55 -1.99
C ARG A 107 18.23 -5.46 -3.18
N GLN A 108 19.07 -5.30 -4.20
CA GLN A 108 19.21 -6.33 -5.23
C GLN A 108 19.98 -7.49 -4.59
N ALA A 109 19.43 -8.70 -4.67
CA ALA A 109 20.16 -9.91 -4.37
C ALA A 109 20.98 -10.31 -5.60
#